data_AF-A0AAV5IU30-F1
#
_entry.id   AF-A0AAV5IU30-F1
#
_cell.length_a   1.000
_cell.length_b   1.000
_cell.length_c   1.000
_cell.angle_alpha   90.00
_cell.angle_beta   90.00
_cell.angle_gamma   90.00
#
_symmetry.space_group_name_H-M   'P 1'
#
loop_
_entity.id
_entity.type
_entity.pdbx_description
1 polymer ?
#
loop_
_entity_poly.entity_id
_entity_poly.type
_entity_poly.pdbx_seq_one_letter_code
_entity_poly.pdbx_strand_id
1 'polypeptide(L)'
;MSTIGRRGFHYFQKLKDGNVPLDLIQKGQGRVIDASLTLIRERAKLKGELVRVLGGALATTSLLGVPLGHNSSFLQGPAFAPPRIREAIWCGSTNSTTEEGKVLSDPRVLTDVGDVPVQEIRDCGVDDDRLMNVVSESVKLVMEEVGFVPF
;
A
#
# COMPACT_ATOMS: atom_id res chain seq x y z
N MET A 1 18.99 -0.70 -18.00
CA MET A 1 19.74 -1.28 -16.85
C MET A 1 19.15 -0.70 -15.57
N SER A 2 18.40 -1.49 -14.80
CA SER A 2 17.68 -1.04 -13.59
C SER A 2 18.64 -0.78 -12.44
N THR A 3 18.89 0.49 -12.13
CA THR A 3 19.75 0.96 -11.04
C THR A 3 19.15 0.70 -9.65
N ILE A 4 17.85 0.39 -9.57
CA ILE A 4 17.10 0.27 -8.32
C ILE A 4 17.38 -1.07 -7.63
N GLY A 5 17.44 -2.18 -8.38
CA GLY A 5 17.86 -3.48 -7.85
C GLY A 5 19.30 -3.49 -7.34
N ARG A 6 20.19 -2.68 -7.95
CA ARG A 6 21.58 -2.52 -7.48
C ARG A 6 21.67 -1.78 -6.14
N ARG A 7 20.74 -0.88 -5.79
CA ARG A 7 20.85 -0.05 -4.58
C ARG A 7 20.66 -0.84 -3.28
N GLY A 8 19.68 -1.76 -3.23
CA GLY A 8 19.44 -2.59 -2.03
C GLY A 8 20.61 -3.52 -1.70
N PHE A 9 21.21 -4.16 -2.71
CA PHE A 9 22.45 -4.93 -2.55
C PHE A 9 23.63 -4.05 -2.09
N HIS A 10 23.72 -2.82 -2.59
CA HIS A 10 24.77 -1.88 -2.22
C HIS A 10 24.63 -1.34 -0.79
N TYR A 11 23.40 -1.20 -0.28
CA TYR A 11 23.12 -0.77 1.08
C TYR A 11 23.56 -1.83 2.10
N PHE A 12 23.19 -3.09 1.90
CA PHE A 12 23.65 -4.18 2.76
C PHE A 12 25.16 -4.41 2.70
N GLN A 13 25.77 -4.25 1.52
CA GLN A 13 27.22 -4.35 1.39
C GLN A 13 27.91 -3.24 2.18
N LYS A 14 27.42 -1.99 2.10
CA LYS A 14 27.89 -0.89 2.96
C LYS A 14 27.74 -1.15 4.46
N LEU A 15 26.62 -1.75 4.88
CA LEU A 15 26.38 -2.06 6.29
C LEU A 15 27.32 -3.16 6.80
N LYS A 16 27.59 -4.18 5.96
CA LYS A 16 28.58 -5.23 6.24
C LYS A 16 30.00 -4.65 6.29
N ASP A 17 30.35 -3.80 5.33
CA ASP A 17 31.65 -3.12 5.27
C ASP A 17 31.84 -2.16 6.46
N GLY A 18 30.74 -1.61 7.00
CA GLY A 18 30.72 -0.74 8.18
C GLY A 18 30.62 -1.45 9.53
N ASN A 19 30.65 -2.79 9.57
CA ASN A 19 30.53 -3.62 10.78
C ASN A 19 29.28 -3.30 11.64
N VAL A 20 28.17 -2.94 10.99
CA VAL A 20 26.94 -2.53 11.67
C VAL A 20 26.28 -3.75 12.34
N PRO A 21 25.88 -3.67 13.63
CA PRO A 21 25.23 -4.79 14.31
C PRO A 21 23.93 -5.23 13.62
N LEU A 22 23.77 -6.53 13.41
CA LEU A 22 22.56 -7.11 12.80
C LEU A 22 21.28 -6.76 13.57
N ASP A 23 21.34 -6.73 14.90
CA ASP A 23 20.21 -6.34 15.77
C ASP A 23 19.74 -4.89 15.48
N LEU A 24 20.66 -3.98 15.19
CA LEU A 24 20.32 -2.60 14.85
C LEU A 24 19.55 -2.53 13.52
N ILE A 25 19.97 -3.32 12.52
CA ILE A 25 19.31 -3.41 11.22
C ILE A 25 17.91 -4.00 11.38
N GLN A 26 17.78 -5.12 12.09
CA GLN A 26 16.49 -5.77 12.33
C GLN A 26 15.50 -4.86 13.06
N LYS A 27 15.95 -4.13 14.09
CA LYS A 27 15.15 -3.10 14.78
C LYS A 27 14.76 -1.95 13.87
N GLY A 28 15.65 -1.54 12.97
CA GLY A 28 15.35 -0.55 11.94
C GLY A 28 14.24 -1.02 11.00
N GLN A 29 14.38 -2.21 10.43
CA GLN A 29 13.38 -2.84 9.55
C GLN A 29 12.03 -2.99 10.24
N GLY A 30 12.01 -3.45 11.50
CA GLY A 30 10.79 -3.57 12.30
C GLY A 30 10.04 -2.24 12.39
N ARG A 31 10.73 -1.17 12.82
CA ARG A 31 10.12 0.17 12.94
C ARG A 31 9.60 0.73 11.61
N VAL A 32 10.32 0.51 10.51
CA VAL A 32 9.87 0.94 9.17
C VAL A 32 8.60 0.20 8.76
N ILE A 33 8.55 -1.12 8.97
CA ILE A 33 7.36 -1.94 8.69
C ILE A 33 6.19 -1.52 9.58
N ASP A 34 6.42 -1.35 10.88
CA ASP A 34 5.38 -0.96 11.83
C ASP A 34 4.76 0.40 11.49
N ALA A 35 5.58 1.38 11.13
CA ALA A 35 5.12 2.68 10.67
C ALA A 35 4.34 2.58 9.34
N SER A 36 4.81 1.74 8.42
CA SER A 36 4.14 1.48 7.14
C SER A 36 2.74 0.88 7.33
N LEU A 37 2.61 -0.13 8.18
CA LEU A 37 1.32 -0.75 8.52
C LEU A 37 0.42 0.21 9.30
N THR A 38 1.00 1.05 10.16
CA THR A 38 0.24 2.05 10.91
C THR A 38 -0.39 3.09 9.99
N LEU A 39 0.32 3.55 8.95
CA LEU A 39 -0.25 4.47 7.96
C LEU A 39 -1.51 3.89 7.30
N ILE A 40 -1.45 2.61 6.90
CA ILE A 40 -2.58 1.91 6.28
C ILE A 40 -3.71 1.73 7.29
N ARG A 41 -3.40 1.30 8.53
CA ARG A 41 -4.39 1.12 9.60
C ARG A 41 -5.17 2.40 9.89
N GLU A 42 -4.47 3.50 10.15
CA GLU A 42 -5.13 4.76 10.51
C GLU A 42 -5.99 5.30 9.36
N ARG A 43 -5.54 5.15 8.11
CA ARG A 43 -6.35 5.50 6.94
C ARG A 43 -7.55 4.59 6.78
N ALA A 44 -7.37 3.27 6.90
CA ALA A 44 -8.46 2.30 6.81
C ALA A 44 -9.53 2.58 7.86
N LYS A 45 -9.12 2.85 9.11
CA LYS A 45 -10.01 3.20 10.22
C LYS A 45 -10.83 4.46 9.93
N LEU A 46 -10.17 5.54 9.51
CA LEU A 46 -10.87 6.79 9.17
C LEU A 46 -11.88 6.60 8.03
N LYS A 47 -11.54 5.81 7.01
CA LYS A 47 -12.48 5.50 5.91
C LYS A 47 -13.61 4.59 6.36
N GLY A 48 -13.34 3.59 7.18
CA GLY A 48 -14.34 2.69 7.76
C GLY A 48 -15.33 3.43 8.65
N GLU A 49 -14.86 4.31 9.53
CA GLU A 49 -15.71 5.17 10.36
C GLU A 49 -16.62 6.08 9.51
N LEU A 50 -16.07 6.72 8.47
CA LEU A 50 -16.85 7.55 7.55
C LEU A 50 -17.99 6.76 6.89
N VAL A 51 -17.70 5.56 6.38
CA VAL A 51 -18.70 4.69 5.73
C VAL A 51 -19.76 4.25 6.73
N ARG A 52 -19.37 3.87 7.95
CA ARG A 52 -20.30 3.48 9.02
C ARG A 52 -21.24 4.61 9.42
N VAL A 53 -20.72 5.83 9.56
CA VAL A 53 -21.53 7.03 9.88
C VAL A 53 -22.55 7.33 8.78
N LEU A 54 -22.16 7.16 7.50
CA LEU A 54 -23.08 7.34 6.37
C LEU A 54 -24.15 6.23 6.28
N GLY A 55 -23.84 5.03 6.75
CA GLY A 55 -24.76 3.89 6.81
C GLY A 55 -25.21 3.38 5.43
N GLY A 56 -25.94 2.25 5.44
CA GLY A 56 -26.58 1.69 4.24
C GLY A 56 -25.65 0.96 3.26
N ALA A 57 -24.34 0.90 3.53
CA ALA A 57 -23.40 0.10 2.76
C ALA A 57 -23.17 -1.26 3.42
N LEU A 58 -23.41 -2.35 2.68
CA LEU A 58 -23.04 -3.71 3.11
C LEU A 58 -21.58 -4.04 2.80
N ALA A 59 -21.05 -3.42 1.75
CA ALA A 59 -19.66 -3.52 1.32
C ALA A 59 -19.27 -2.21 0.63
N THR A 60 -18.01 -1.81 0.81
CA THR A 60 -17.42 -0.65 0.18
C THR A 60 -16.08 -1.04 -0.41
N THR A 61 -15.83 -0.69 -1.67
CA THR A 61 -14.54 -0.93 -2.31
C THR A 61 -13.53 0.08 -1.78
N SER A 62 -12.39 -0.39 -1.28
CA SER A 62 -11.29 0.47 -0.84
C SER A 62 -10.01 0.19 -1.62
N LEU A 63 -9.46 1.22 -2.27
CA LEU A 63 -8.20 1.12 -3.01
C LEU A 63 -7.02 0.98 -2.06
N LEU A 64 -6.20 -0.05 -2.29
CA LEU A 64 -4.88 -0.24 -1.68
C LEU A 64 -3.88 -0.45 -2.82
N GLY A 65 -2.98 0.50 -3.03
CA GLY A 65 -1.96 0.35 -4.06
C GLY A 65 -0.72 -0.37 -3.55
N VAL A 66 -0.16 -1.22 -4.41
CA VAL A 66 1.09 -1.95 -4.14
C VAL A 66 2.08 -1.57 -5.25
N PRO A 67 2.90 -0.52 -5.04
CA PRO A 67 3.86 -0.02 -6.04
C PRO A 67 5.09 -0.93 -6.17
N LEU A 68 4.87 -2.15 -6.64
CA LEU A 68 5.86 -3.21 -6.79
C LEU A 68 6.03 -3.55 -8.28
N GLY A 69 7.28 -3.48 -8.76
CA GLY A 69 7.62 -3.83 -10.13
C GLY A 69 8.86 -4.70 -10.26
N HIS A 70 9.57 -5.02 -9.18
CA HIS A 70 10.85 -5.72 -9.27
C HIS A 70 10.72 -7.20 -9.63
N ASN A 71 9.54 -7.80 -9.47
CA ASN A 71 9.23 -9.17 -9.89
C ASN A 71 8.89 -9.29 -11.38
N SER A 72 8.81 -8.18 -12.12
CA SER A 72 8.56 -8.21 -13.57
C SER A 72 9.79 -8.73 -14.35
N SER A 73 9.55 -9.58 -15.35
CA SER A 73 10.60 -10.23 -16.15
C SER A 73 11.21 -9.36 -17.25
N PHE A 74 10.56 -8.24 -17.61
CA PHE A 74 11.01 -7.36 -18.69
C PHE A 74 11.15 -5.89 -18.23
N LEU A 75 10.04 -5.22 -17.91
CA LEU A 75 10.03 -3.83 -17.45
C LEU A 75 9.35 -3.68 -16.09
N GLN A 76 9.96 -2.86 -15.22
CA GLN A 76 9.51 -2.64 -13.84
C GLN A 76 8.61 -1.40 -13.70
N GLY A 77 8.11 -0.87 -14.83
CA GLY A 77 7.21 0.28 -14.89
C GLY A 77 5.93 0.19 -14.05
N PRO A 78 5.33 -1.00 -13.79
CA PRO A 78 4.14 -1.11 -12.96
C PRO A 78 4.29 -0.55 -11.54
N ALA A 79 5.52 -0.42 -11.01
CA ALA A 79 5.75 0.22 -9.72
C ALA A 79 5.23 1.68 -9.64
N PHE A 80 5.10 2.37 -10.78
CA PHE A 80 4.62 3.75 -10.85
C PHE A 80 3.12 3.87 -11.14
N ALA A 81 2.41 2.75 -11.30
CA ALA A 81 1.02 2.73 -11.73
C ALA A 81 0.02 3.30 -10.71
N PRO A 82 0.09 2.98 -9.39
CA PRO A 82 -0.99 3.36 -8.46
C PRO A 82 -1.30 4.86 -8.40
N PRO A 83 -0.30 5.78 -8.34
CA PRO A 83 -0.59 7.22 -8.39
C PRO A 83 -1.24 7.67 -9.71
N ARG A 84 -0.82 7.08 -10.85
CA ARG A 84 -1.36 7.44 -12.18
C ARG A 84 -2.78 6.93 -12.39
N ILE A 85 -3.11 5.77 -11.84
CA ILE A 85 -4.48 5.24 -11.85
C ILE A 85 -5.41 6.18 -11.08
N ARG A 86 -5.00 6.66 -9.88
CA ARG A 86 -5.78 7.62 -9.09
C ARG A 86 -5.99 8.94 -9.81
N GLU A 87 -4.94 9.46 -10.44
CA GLU A 87 -5.03 10.67 -11.26
C GLU A 87 -6.09 10.52 -12.36
N ALA A 88 -6.11 9.39 -13.05
CA ALA A 88 -7.07 9.13 -14.12
C ALA A 88 -8.51 8.96 -13.62
N ILE A 89 -8.73 8.36 -12.44
CA ILE A 89 -10.06 8.23 -11.83
C ILE A 89 -10.70 9.60 -11.58
N TRP A 90 -9.91 10.59 -11.16
CA TRP A 90 -10.37 11.93 -10.78
C TRP A 90 -10.05 13.02 -11.81
N CYS A 91 -9.82 12.62 -13.06
CA CYS A 91 -9.53 13.56 -14.14
C CYS A 91 -10.73 14.48 -14.41
N GLY A 92 -10.51 15.79 -14.60
CA GLY A 92 -11.59 16.73 -14.92
C GLY A 92 -12.29 16.50 -16.26
N SER A 93 -11.76 15.62 -17.11
CA SER A 93 -12.42 15.21 -18.37
C SER A 93 -13.49 14.14 -18.16
N THR A 94 -13.53 13.46 -17.02
CA THR A 94 -14.51 12.42 -16.70
C THR A 94 -15.55 12.94 -15.70
N ASN A 95 -16.69 12.25 -15.61
CA ASN A 95 -17.61 12.44 -14.49
C ASN A 95 -17.33 11.41 -13.39
N SER A 96 -17.97 11.56 -12.24
CA SER A 96 -17.81 10.65 -11.09
C SER A 96 -18.83 9.50 -11.09
N THR A 97 -19.40 9.14 -12.23
CA THR A 97 -20.48 8.14 -12.33
C THR A 97 -20.02 6.93 -13.15
N THR A 98 -20.19 5.72 -12.61
CA THR A 98 -19.89 4.48 -13.34
C THR A 98 -20.93 4.21 -14.43
N GLU A 99 -20.66 3.25 -15.32
CA GLU A 99 -21.61 2.86 -16.39
C GLU A 99 -22.98 2.41 -15.85
N GLU A 100 -23.02 1.80 -14.67
CA GLU A 100 -24.25 1.38 -13.97
C GLU A 100 -24.88 2.49 -13.09
N GLY A 101 -24.34 3.70 -13.12
CA GLY A 101 -24.89 4.83 -12.38
C GLY A 101 -24.45 4.95 -10.91
N LYS A 102 -23.44 4.20 -10.45
CA LYS A 102 -22.89 4.38 -9.10
C LYS A 102 -22.01 5.62 -9.04
N VAL A 103 -22.11 6.37 -7.94
CA VAL A 103 -21.37 7.63 -7.78
C VAL A 103 -20.07 7.38 -7.01
N LEU A 104 -18.92 7.54 -7.68
CA LEU A 104 -17.59 7.30 -7.11
C LEU A 104 -17.22 8.28 -5.99
N SER A 105 -17.80 9.48 -5.99
CA SER A 105 -17.59 10.46 -4.92
C SER A 105 -18.35 10.11 -3.63
N ASP A 106 -19.24 9.11 -3.65
CA ASP A 106 -19.85 8.56 -2.45
C ASP A 106 -18.86 7.59 -1.77
N PRO A 107 -18.41 7.87 -0.53
CA PRO A 107 -17.49 6.99 0.19
C PRO A 107 -18.02 5.57 0.36
N ARG A 108 -19.34 5.34 0.30
CA ARG A 108 -19.93 3.99 0.37
C ARG A 108 -19.65 3.15 -0.88
N VAL A 109 -19.36 3.80 -2.01
CA VAL A 109 -19.02 3.15 -3.27
C VAL A 109 -17.51 2.93 -3.37
N LEU A 110 -16.72 3.97 -3.12
CA LEU A 110 -15.26 3.92 -3.29
C LEU A 110 -14.54 4.74 -2.22
N THR A 111 -13.58 4.10 -1.54
CA THR A 111 -12.58 4.76 -0.68
C THR A 111 -11.16 4.44 -1.15
N ASP A 112 -10.18 5.11 -0.55
CA ASP A 112 -8.76 4.89 -0.84
C ASP A 112 -7.96 5.01 0.46
N VAL A 113 -7.17 3.97 0.75
CA VAL A 113 -6.26 3.92 1.92
C VAL A 113 -4.82 4.24 1.55
N GLY A 114 -4.53 4.49 0.28
CA GLY A 114 -3.21 4.83 -0.21
C GLY A 114 -2.39 3.63 -0.63
N ASP A 115 -1.06 3.78 -0.53
CA ASP A 115 -0.10 2.82 -1.07
C ASP A 115 0.74 2.21 0.05
N VAL A 116 1.07 0.92 -0.10
CA VAL A 116 2.09 0.28 0.73
C VAL A 116 3.46 0.90 0.41
N PRO A 117 4.25 1.35 1.41
CA PRO A 117 5.62 1.88 1.25
C PRO A 117 6.65 0.84 0.78
N VAL A 118 6.45 0.25 -0.41
CA VAL A 118 7.25 -0.87 -0.93
C VAL A 118 8.72 -0.49 -1.13
N GLN A 119 9.01 0.73 -1.61
CA GLN A 119 10.38 1.13 -1.90
C GLN A 119 11.17 1.38 -0.60
N GLU A 120 10.51 1.95 0.41
CA GLU A 120 11.04 2.20 1.75
C GLU A 120 11.38 0.89 2.47
N ILE A 121 10.46 -0.08 2.42
CA ILE A 121 10.66 -1.40 3.02
C ILE A 121 11.82 -2.14 2.34
N ARG A 122 11.93 -2.05 1.00
CA ARG A 122 13.04 -2.66 0.26
C ARG A 122 14.38 -1.97 0.52
N ASP A 123 14.39 -0.65 0.67
CA ASP A 123 15.62 0.12 0.94
C ASP A 123 16.23 -0.23 2.30
N CYS A 124 15.40 -0.52 3.31
CA CYS A 124 15.88 -1.02 4.60
C CYS A 124 16.34 -2.50 4.59
N GLY A 125 16.29 -3.14 3.41
CA GLY A 125 16.88 -4.45 3.19
C GLY A 125 16.00 -5.63 3.60
N VAL A 126 14.68 -5.44 3.59
CA VAL A 126 13.74 -6.54 3.82
C VAL A 126 13.73 -7.45 2.60
N ASP A 127 13.74 -8.77 2.83
CA ASP A 127 13.62 -9.78 1.78
C ASP A 127 12.19 -9.84 1.19
N ASP A 128 12.05 -10.56 0.09
CA ASP A 128 10.77 -10.65 -0.62
C ASP A 128 9.69 -11.38 0.18
N ASP A 129 10.03 -12.41 0.95
CA ASP A 129 9.05 -13.15 1.76
C ASP A 129 8.42 -12.24 2.82
N ARG A 130 9.26 -11.49 3.54
CA ARG A 130 8.81 -10.55 4.56
C ARG A 130 8.09 -9.34 3.93
N LEU A 131 8.53 -8.86 2.76
CA LEU A 131 7.81 -7.81 2.03
C LEU A 131 6.40 -8.28 1.64
N MET A 132 6.25 -9.50 1.11
CA MET A 132 4.95 -10.05 0.72
C MET A 132 4.05 -10.27 1.93
N ASN A 133 4.61 -10.68 3.08
CA ASN A 133 3.86 -10.72 4.34
C ASN A 133 3.31 -9.34 4.72
N VAL A 134 4.08 -8.26 4.57
CA VAL A 134 3.59 -6.89 4.83
C VAL A 134 2.44 -6.52 3.90
N VAL A 135 2.49 -6.93 2.63
CA VAL A 135 1.37 -6.73 1.69
C VAL A 135 0.14 -7.49 2.18
N SER A 136 0.27 -8.75 2.58
CA SER A 136 -0.84 -9.53 3.14
C SER A 136 -1.43 -8.90 4.39
N GLU A 137 -0.60 -8.43 5.33
CA GLU A 137 -1.07 -7.74 6.54
C GLU A 137 -1.76 -6.40 6.19
N SER A 138 -1.26 -5.66 5.20
CA SER A 138 -1.90 -4.43 4.73
C SER A 138 -3.31 -4.68 4.18
N VAL A 139 -3.52 -5.80 3.49
CA VAL A 139 -4.85 -6.20 3.01
C VAL A 139 -5.76 -6.58 4.18
N LYS A 140 -5.26 -7.34 5.17
CA LYS A 140 -6.04 -7.69 6.37
C LYS A 140 -6.51 -6.46 7.13
N LEU A 141 -5.64 -5.46 7.31
CA LEU A 141 -6.01 -4.18 7.95
C LEU A 141 -7.19 -3.49 7.24
N VAL A 142 -7.25 -3.55 5.91
CA VAL A 142 -8.39 -3.02 5.16
C VAL A 142 -9.64 -3.86 5.38
N MET A 143 -9.51 -5.19 5.37
CA MET A 143 -10.65 -6.11 5.57
C MET A 143 -11.26 -6.00 6.98
N GLU A 144 -10.45 -5.77 8.01
CA GLU A 144 -10.89 -5.60 9.40
C GLU A 144 -11.80 -4.38 9.56
N GLU A 145 -11.53 -3.29 8.84
CA GLU A 145 -12.35 -2.08 8.87
C GLU A 145 -13.66 -2.22 8.07
N VAL A 146 -13.64 -3.04 7.02
CA VAL A 146 -14.82 -3.41 6.21
C VAL A 146 -15.60 -4.56 6.87
N GLY A 147 -15.49 -4.69 8.19
CA GLY A 147 -16.19 -5.70 8.99
C GLY A 147 -17.70 -5.67 8.75
N PHE A 148 -18.18 -6.79 8.21
CA PHE A 148 -19.59 -7.19 8.11
C PHE A 148 -20.38 -6.69 9.32
N VAL A 149 -21.34 -5.80 9.09
CA VAL A 149 -22.38 -5.53 10.08
C VAL A 149 -23.24 -6.79 10.15
N PRO A 150 -23.30 -7.53 11.27
CA PRO A 150 -24.30 -8.55 11.42
C PRO A 150 -25.65 -7.85 11.49
N PHE A 151 -26.58 -8.27 10.62
CA PHE A 151 -27.97 -7.87 10.66
C PHE A 151 -28.63 -8.24 11.98
#